data_AF-A0AAW6KI77-F1
#
_entry.id   AF-A0AAW6KI77-F1
#
_cell.length_a   1.000
_cell.length_b   1.000
_cell.length_c   1.000
_cell.angle_alpha   90.00
_cell.angle_beta   90.00
_cell.angle_gamma   90.00
#
_symmetry.space_group_name_H-M   'P 1'
#
loop_
_entity.id
_entity.type
_entity.pdbx_description
1 polymer ?
#
loop_
_entity_poly.entity_id
_entity_poly.type
_entity_poly.pdbx_seq_one_letter_code
_entity_poly.pdbx_strand_id
1 'polypeptide(L)'
;YPKLFWPKFKELFQMKMTGTYQPNDGHLYLADLEKSGKDVKVFTQNIDGLHLKAGSRHVYELHGSIQTAACPKCGARYGLDQILQEEVPRCHRVNGKGRECGFILKTDVVLFGDAVQHFDTLFEALNESDLLLVIGTSLEVAPVRFVPEEAHLIPGLKKAMINLDETPYDHLFDIVIHQKIAEFVRNLNC
;
A
#
# COMPACT_ATOMS: atom_id res chain seq x y z
N TYR A 1 7.34 17.37 -14.88
CA TYR A 1 7.75 16.94 -16.24
C TYR A 1 7.24 15.53 -16.55
N PRO A 2 5.95 15.33 -16.86
CA PRO A 2 5.35 13.98 -16.99
C PRO A 2 6.02 13.08 -18.03
N LYS A 3 6.52 13.66 -19.13
CA LYS A 3 7.24 12.93 -20.19
C LYS A 3 8.57 12.33 -19.72
N LEU A 4 9.24 12.96 -18.76
CA LEU A 4 10.49 12.45 -18.17
C LEU A 4 10.22 11.51 -16.98
N PHE A 5 9.08 11.72 -16.30
CA PHE A 5 8.67 10.94 -15.14
C PHE A 5 8.32 9.49 -15.53
N TRP A 6 7.42 9.30 -16.50
CA TRP A 6 6.86 7.98 -16.80
C TRP A 6 7.88 6.91 -17.19
N PRO A 7 8.87 7.17 -18.08
CA PRO A 7 9.88 6.17 -18.41
C PRO A 7 10.67 5.73 -17.18
N LYS A 8 11.15 6.71 -16.38
CA LYS A 8 11.92 6.46 -15.15
C LYS A 8 11.10 5.76 -14.08
N PHE A 9 9.84 6.13 -13.93
CA PHE A 9 8.92 5.53 -12.97
C PHE A 9 8.68 4.06 -13.28
N LYS A 10 8.42 3.74 -14.56
CA LYS A 10 8.25 2.36 -15.03
C LYS A 10 9.49 1.50 -14.83
N GLU A 11 10.67 2.08 -15.06
CA GLU A 11 11.96 1.43 -14.84
C GLU A 11 12.19 1.16 -13.34
N LEU A 12 12.09 2.20 -12.50
CA LEU A 12 12.36 2.13 -11.06
C LEU A 12 11.49 1.09 -10.36
N PHE A 13 10.18 1.07 -10.67
CA PHE A 13 9.23 0.13 -10.09
C PHE A 13 9.10 -1.17 -10.89
N GLN A 14 9.95 -1.38 -11.90
CA GLN A 14 9.95 -2.56 -12.76
C GLN A 14 8.54 -2.94 -13.21
N MET A 15 7.72 -1.96 -13.65
CA MET A 15 6.27 -2.13 -13.80
C MET A 15 5.88 -3.29 -14.75
N LYS A 16 6.76 -3.64 -15.69
CA LYS A 16 6.57 -4.80 -16.58
C LYS A 16 6.66 -6.15 -15.86
N MET A 17 7.40 -6.20 -14.76
CA MET A 17 7.57 -7.38 -13.90
C MET A 17 6.53 -7.44 -12.78
N THR A 18 5.80 -6.34 -12.52
CA THR A 18 4.84 -6.27 -11.41
C THR A 18 3.86 -7.44 -11.38
N GLY A 19 3.32 -7.85 -12.54
CA GLY A 19 2.39 -8.98 -12.63
C GLY A 19 2.99 -10.34 -12.21
N THR A 20 4.32 -10.46 -12.16
CA THR A 20 5.03 -11.70 -11.84
C THR A 20 5.26 -11.90 -10.35
N TYR A 21 5.29 -10.83 -9.54
CA TYR A 21 5.49 -10.95 -8.10
C TYR A 21 4.32 -11.70 -7.45
N GLN A 22 4.62 -12.60 -6.53
CA GLN A 22 3.64 -13.39 -5.81
C GLN A 22 3.62 -12.99 -4.34
N PRO A 23 2.45 -13.06 -3.68
CA PRO A 23 2.38 -12.88 -2.24
C PRO A 23 3.28 -13.91 -1.53
N ASN A 24 3.89 -13.47 -0.42
CA ASN A 24 4.65 -14.36 0.46
C ASN A 24 3.78 -14.84 1.65
N ASP A 25 4.34 -15.71 2.49
CA ASP A 25 3.65 -16.28 3.66
C ASP A 25 3.08 -15.22 4.62
N GLY A 26 3.71 -14.04 4.72
CA GLY A 26 3.19 -12.94 5.53
C GLY A 26 1.88 -12.35 4.98
N HIS A 27 1.80 -12.17 3.66
CA HIS A 27 0.57 -11.70 3.03
C HIS A 27 -0.55 -12.74 3.15
N LEU A 28 -0.22 -14.01 2.89
CA LEU A 28 -1.17 -15.12 2.98
C LEU A 28 -1.70 -15.29 4.41
N TYR A 29 -0.83 -15.16 5.41
CA TYR A 29 -1.23 -15.22 6.81
C TYR A 29 -2.26 -14.15 7.19
N LEU A 30 -2.05 -12.89 6.76
CA LEU A 30 -3.03 -11.83 7.03
C LEU A 30 -4.38 -12.10 6.34
N ALA A 31 -4.34 -12.60 5.10
CA ALA A 31 -5.55 -13.01 4.39
C ALA A 31 -6.26 -14.19 5.08
N ASP A 32 -5.52 -15.17 5.60
CA ASP A 32 -6.07 -16.31 6.32
C ASP A 32 -6.65 -15.91 7.68
N LEU A 33 -6.04 -14.96 8.40
CA LEU A 33 -6.61 -14.40 9.62
C LEU A 33 -7.97 -13.75 9.36
N GLU A 34 -8.06 -12.93 8.31
CA GLU A 34 -9.32 -12.31 7.89
C GLU A 34 -10.36 -13.38 7.53
N LYS A 35 -9.96 -14.38 6.74
CA LYS A 35 -10.83 -15.49 6.34
C LYS A 35 -11.30 -16.36 7.52
N SER A 36 -10.52 -16.44 8.59
CA SER A 36 -10.89 -17.13 9.83
C SER A 36 -11.96 -16.42 10.66
N GLY A 37 -12.41 -15.23 10.23
CA GLY A 37 -13.47 -14.45 10.86
C GLY A 37 -12.95 -13.34 11.78
N LYS A 38 -11.65 -13.05 11.77
CA LYS A 38 -11.10 -11.87 12.44
C LYS A 38 -11.35 -10.62 11.58
N ASP A 39 -11.64 -9.50 12.23
CA ASP A 39 -11.70 -8.20 11.55
C ASP A 39 -10.26 -7.70 11.34
N VAL A 40 -9.69 -7.99 10.18
CA VAL A 40 -8.33 -7.59 9.81
C VAL A 40 -8.40 -6.51 8.74
N LYS A 41 -7.96 -5.30 9.10
CA LYS A 41 -7.84 -4.16 8.19
C LYS A 41 -6.35 -3.91 7.90
N VAL A 42 -5.94 -4.03 6.64
CA VAL A 42 -4.55 -3.86 6.21
C VAL A 42 -4.35 -2.46 5.65
N PHE A 43 -3.62 -1.61 6.38
CA PHE A 43 -3.16 -0.31 5.89
C PHE A 43 -1.72 -0.45 5.41
N THR A 44 -1.49 -0.29 4.10
CA THR A 44 -0.19 -0.57 3.49
C THR A 44 0.44 0.66 2.85
N GLN A 45 1.75 0.82 3.10
CA GLN A 45 2.60 1.80 2.40
C GLN A 45 3.07 1.28 1.04
N ASN A 46 2.92 -0.02 0.79
CA ASN A 46 3.29 -0.65 -0.46
C ASN A 46 2.25 -0.33 -1.53
N ILE A 47 2.72 -0.32 -2.78
CA ILE A 47 1.94 0.08 -3.95
C ILE A 47 1.77 -1.08 -4.95
N ASP A 48 2.16 -2.29 -4.56
CA ASP A 48 2.31 -3.47 -5.41
C ASP A 48 1.01 -4.29 -5.62
N GLY A 49 0.04 -4.13 -4.71
CA GLY A 49 -1.23 -4.88 -4.71
C GLY A 49 -1.12 -6.32 -4.21
N LEU A 50 -0.01 -6.72 -3.56
CA LEU A 50 0.21 -8.10 -3.14
C LEU A 50 -0.74 -8.57 -2.02
N HIS A 51 -1.21 -7.67 -1.15
CA HIS A 51 -2.22 -8.01 -0.14
C HIS A 51 -3.56 -8.41 -0.77
N LEU A 52 -4.03 -7.64 -1.77
CA LEU A 52 -5.23 -7.98 -2.52
C LEU A 52 -5.05 -9.30 -3.28
N LYS A 53 -3.88 -9.50 -3.89
CA LYS A 53 -3.55 -10.75 -4.60
C LYS A 53 -3.47 -11.96 -3.65
N ALA A 54 -3.11 -11.76 -2.38
CA ALA A 54 -3.11 -12.80 -1.35
C ALA A 54 -4.52 -13.20 -0.89
N GLY A 55 -5.53 -12.36 -1.17
CA GLY A 55 -6.92 -12.59 -0.80
C GLY A 55 -7.42 -11.75 0.38
N SER A 56 -6.60 -10.83 0.91
CA SER A 56 -7.08 -9.82 1.87
C SER A 56 -8.14 -8.94 1.21
N ARG A 57 -9.23 -8.62 1.92
CA ARG A 57 -10.36 -7.84 1.36
C ARG A 57 -10.38 -6.41 1.87
N HIS A 58 -10.11 -6.20 3.15
CA HIS A 58 -10.05 -4.85 3.72
C HIS A 58 -8.63 -4.27 3.63
N VAL A 59 -8.23 -3.89 2.41
CA VAL A 59 -6.90 -3.31 2.13
C VAL A 59 -7.02 -1.83 1.77
N TYR A 60 -6.22 -1.00 2.44
CA TYR A 60 -6.15 0.44 2.25
C TYR A 60 -4.72 0.81 1.85
N GLU A 61 -4.52 1.10 0.56
CA GLU A 61 -3.23 1.50 -0.02
C GLU A 61 -2.96 2.98 0.26
N LEU A 62 -2.23 3.27 1.35
CA LEU A 62 -1.96 4.63 1.83
C LEU A 62 -1.25 5.46 0.76
N HIS A 63 -0.28 4.85 0.06
CA HIS A 63 0.48 5.49 -1.01
C HIS A 63 -0.07 5.23 -2.41
N GLY A 64 -1.34 4.80 -2.52
CA GLY A 64 -1.97 4.45 -3.79
C GLY A 64 -1.37 3.20 -4.43
N SER A 65 -1.54 3.05 -5.75
CA SER A 65 -1.24 1.80 -6.44
C SER A 65 -0.55 2.01 -7.78
N ILE A 66 0.42 1.15 -8.12
CA ILE A 66 0.99 1.11 -9.48
C ILE A 66 0.04 0.47 -10.49
N GLN A 67 -1.02 -0.19 -10.01
CA GLN A 67 -1.97 -0.93 -10.84
C GLN A 67 -2.88 -0.01 -11.67
N THR A 68 -2.99 1.27 -11.30
CA THR A 68 -3.91 2.20 -11.96
C THR A 68 -3.33 3.61 -12.13
N ALA A 69 -3.93 4.34 -13.07
CA ALA A 69 -3.62 5.74 -13.33
C ALA A 69 -4.89 6.47 -13.75
N ALA A 70 -4.94 7.77 -13.50
CA ALA A 70 -6.07 8.63 -13.83
C ALA A 70 -5.67 9.78 -14.76
N CYS A 71 -6.58 10.15 -15.66
CA CYS A 71 -6.44 11.35 -16.46
C CYS A 71 -6.77 12.59 -15.61
N PRO A 72 -5.83 13.52 -15.38
CA PRO A 72 -6.07 14.69 -14.55
C PRO A 72 -7.05 15.69 -15.20
N LYS A 73 -7.32 15.55 -16.50
CA LYS A 73 -8.23 16.44 -17.25
C LYS A 73 -9.68 15.97 -17.24
N CYS A 74 -9.94 14.66 -17.30
CA CYS A 74 -11.30 14.12 -17.47
C CYS A 74 -11.68 13.01 -16.49
N GLY A 75 -10.79 12.66 -15.56
CA GLY A 75 -11.02 11.66 -14.51
C GLY A 75 -11.11 10.21 -15.00
N ALA A 76 -10.85 9.94 -16.29
CA ALA A 76 -10.84 8.58 -16.82
C ALA A 76 -9.73 7.75 -16.14
N ARG A 77 -10.06 6.53 -15.72
CA ARG A 77 -9.12 5.60 -15.07
C ARG A 77 -8.64 4.54 -16.06
N TYR A 78 -7.40 4.12 -15.89
CA TYR A 78 -6.70 3.15 -16.73
C TYR A 78 -6.03 2.11 -15.84
N GLY A 79 -6.12 0.85 -16.23
CA GLY A 79 -5.42 -0.25 -15.56
C GLY A 79 -3.99 -0.45 -16.06
N LEU A 80 -3.21 -1.27 -15.35
CA LEU A 80 -1.80 -1.53 -15.61
C LEU A 80 -1.53 -1.92 -17.07
N ASP A 81 -2.32 -2.81 -17.65
CA ASP A 81 -2.13 -3.25 -19.04
C ASP A 81 -2.19 -2.09 -20.03
N GLN A 82 -3.12 -1.15 -19.84
CA GLN A 82 -3.24 0.04 -20.68
C GLN A 82 -2.09 1.02 -20.44
N ILE A 83 -1.67 1.16 -19.18
CA ILE A 83 -0.53 1.99 -18.80
C ILE A 83 0.74 1.47 -19.47
N LEU A 84 0.95 0.16 -19.54
CA LEU A 84 2.18 -0.45 -20.06
C LEU A 84 2.31 -0.39 -21.59
N GLN A 85 1.23 -0.15 -22.33
CA GLN A 85 1.22 -0.10 -23.80
C GLN A 85 2.03 1.08 -24.38
N GLU A 86 2.13 2.19 -23.67
CA GLU A 86 2.82 3.40 -24.14
C GLU A 86 3.94 3.79 -23.20
N GLU A 87 5.10 4.24 -23.68
CA GLU A 87 6.18 4.70 -22.80
C GLU A 87 5.72 5.86 -21.87
N VAL A 88 4.96 6.81 -22.42
CA VAL A 88 4.31 7.91 -21.70
C VAL A 88 2.79 7.78 -21.90
N PRO A 89 2.06 7.16 -20.95
CA PRO A 89 0.64 6.84 -21.08
C PRO A 89 -0.24 8.07 -21.28
N ARG A 90 -1.18 7.97 -22.23
CA ARG A 90 -2.14 9.03 -22.56
C ARG A 90 -3.59 8.60 -22.38
N CYS A 91 -4.43 9.59 -22.19
CA CYS A 91 -5.87 9.40 -22.07
C CYS A 91 -6.52 9.27 -23.45
N HIS A 92 -6.98 8.05 -23.75
CA HIS A 92 -7.74 7.73 -24.96
C HIS A 92 -9.27 7.90 -24.83
N ARG A 93 -9.75 8.55 -23.76
CA ARG A 93 -11.21 8.78 -23.61
C ARG A 93 -11.68 9.76 -24.69
N VAL A 94 -12.70 9.36 -25.43
CA VAL A 94 -13.37 10.18 -26.45
C VAL A 94 -14.62 10.82 -25.84
N ASN A 95 -14.80 12.12 -26.05
CA ASN A 95 -15.99 12.84 -25.58
C ASN A 95 -17.18 12.71 -26.56
N GLY A 96 -18.35 13.23 -26.18
CA GLY A 96 -19.55 13.20 -27.03
C GLY A 96 -19.46 13.94 -28.38
N LYS A 97 -18.35 14.65 -28.64
CA LYS A 97 -18.06 15.31 -29.93
C LYS A 97 -17.03 14.54 -30.77
N GLY A 98 -16.71 13.30 -30.41
CA GLY A 98 -15.74 12.47 -31.12
C GLY A 98 -14.28 12.90 -30.94
N ARG A 99 -13.96 13.76 -29.96
CA ARG A 99 -12.59 14.22 -29.72
C ARG A 99 -11.94 13.43 -28.58
N GLU A 100 -10.75 12.93 -28.82
CA GLU A 100 -9.91 12.26 -27.83
C GLU A 100 -9.29 13.27 -26.83
N CYS A 101 -9.15 12.86 -25.58
CA CYS A 101 -8.59 13.70 -24.52
C CYS A 101 -7.10 13.99 -24.73
N GLY A 102 -6.30 12.95 -25.01
CA GLY A 102 -4.86 13.01 -25.33
C GLY A 102 -3.93 13.44 -24.20
N PHE A 103 -4.48 13.74 -23.01
CA PHE A 103 -3.71 14.20 -21.85
C PHE A 103 -2.84 13.08 -21.27
N ILE A 104 -1.63 13.42 -20.81
CA ILE A 104 -0.75 12.45 -20.14
C ILE A 104 -1.41 12.03 -18.81
N LEU A 105 -1.44 10.73 -18.53
CA LEU A 105 -2.01 10.20 -17.29
C LEU A 105 -1.15 10.58 -16.08
N LYS A 106 -1.77 10.72 -14.91
CA LYS A 106 -1.10 10.76 -13.60
C LYS A 106 -1.20 9.36 -13.00
N THR A 107 -0.10 8.81 -12.49
CA THR A 107 -0.16 7.57 -11.70
C THR A 107 -1.02 7.78 -10.45
N ASP A 108 -1.68 6.73 -9.97
CA ASP A 108 -2.41 6.79 -8.71
C ASP A 108 -1.49 6.62 -7.49
N VAL A 109 -0.19 6.37 -7.71
CA VAL A 109 0.84 6.39 -6.65
C VAL A 109 0.99 7.81 -6.09
N VAL A 110 0.97 7.90 -4.77
CA VAL A 110 1.24 9.12 -4.01
C VAL A 110 2.73 9.43 -4.12
N LEU A 111 3.04 10.59 -4.70
CA LEU A 111 4.42 11.08 -4.82
C LEU A 111 4.77 11.99 -3.64
N PHE A 112 6.06 12.26 -3.43
CA PHE A 112 6.47 13.25 -2.42
C PHE A 112 5.77 14.60 -2.66
N GLY A 113 5.07 15.07 -1.63
CA GLY A 113 4.27 16.30 -1.65
C GLY A 113 2.78 16.08 -1.98
N ASP A 114 2.38 14.90 -2.44
CA ASP A 114 0.96 14.53 -2.52
C ASP A 114 0.44 14.15 -1.11
N ALA A 115 -0.87 14.34 -0.89
CA ALA A 115 -1.52 13.87 0.33
C ALA A 115 -1.61 12.34 0.33
N VAL A 116 -1.26 11.74 1.47
CA VAL A 116 -1.42 10.29 1.70
C VAL A 116 -2.91 9.97 1.91
N GLN A 117 -3.35 8.80 1.47
CA GLN A 117 -4.76 8.42 1.45
C GLN A 117 -5.16 7.65 2.72
N HIS A 118 -6.47 7.59 2.97
CA HIS A 118 -7.10 6.73 4.01
C HIS A 118 -6.69 6.97 5.46
N PHE A 119 -6.05 8.10 5.80
CA PHE A 119 -5.64 8.39 7.18
C PHE A 119 -6.83 8.53 8.15
N ASP A 120 -7.94 9.15 7.72
CA ASP A 120 -9.15 9.23 8.54
C ASP A 120 -9.67 7.83 8.89
N THR A 121 -9.78 6.96 7.89
CA THR A 121 -10.19 5.55 8.06
C THR A 121 -9.19 4.76 8.91
N LEU A 122 -7.90 5.05 8.81
CA LEU A 122 -6.86 4.43 9.64
C LEU A 122 -7.06 4.77 11.11
N PHE A 123 -7.30 6.03 11.44
CA PHE A 123 -7.52 6.44 12.82
C PHE A 123 -8.85 5.93 13.38
N GLU A 124 -9.91 5.90 12.57
CA GLU A 124 -11.16 5.22 12.95
C GLU A 124 -10.92 3.74 13.28
N ALA A 125 -10.21 3.01 12.40
CA ALA A 125 -9.89 1.61 12.63
C ALA A 125 -9.02 1.38 13.86
N LEU A 126 -8.04 2.25 14.13
CA LEU A 126 -7.21 2.17 15.34
C LEU A 126 -8.04 2.26 16.63
N ASN A 127 -9.03 3.14 16.65
CA ASN A 127 -9.90 3.31 17.82
C ASN A 127 -10.83 2.11 18.06
N GLU A 128 -11.14 1.34 17.02
CA GLU A 128 -12.00 0.15 17.10
C GLU A 128 -11.19 -1.15 17.31
N SER A 129 -9.86 -1.09 17.21
CA SER A 129 -9.00 -2.27 17.25
C SER A 129 -8.56 -2.61 18.67
N ASP A 130 -8.30 -3.90 18.92
CA ASP A 130 -7.66 -4.40 20.13
C ASP A 130 -6.15 -4.62 19.96
N LEU A 131 -5.67 -4.72 18.72
CA LEU A 131 -4.27 -4.91 18.35
C LEU A 131 -3.88 -4.07 17.12
N LEU A 132 -2.80 -3.30 17.26
CA LEU A 132 -2.01 -2.75 16.17
C LEU A 132 -0.81 -3.68 15.90
N LEU A 133 -0.72 -4.21 14.68
CA LEU A 133 0.43 -4.98 14.21
C LEU A 133 1.16 -4.21 13.10
N VAL A 134 2.38 -3.77 13.37
CA VAL A 134 3.25 -3.10 12.40
C VAL A 134 4.25 -4.11 11.82
N ILE A 135 4.34 -4.18 10.49
CA ILE A 135 5.14 -5.20 9.80
C ILE A 135 6.01 -4.54 8.74
N GLY A 136 7.31 -4.82 8.76
CA GLY A 136 8.20 -4.58 7.62
C GLY A 136 8.33 -3.12 7.19
N THR A 137 8.51 -2.20 8.15
CA THR A 137 8.70 -0.77 7.87
C THR A 137 9.73 -0.15 8.81
N SER A 138 10.55 0.77 8.31
CA SER A 138 11.49 1.55 9.13
C SER A 138 10.82 2.65 9.94
N LEU A 139 9.54 2.96 9.64
CA LEU A 139 8.80 4.08 10.24
C LEU A 139 9.51 5.44 10.07
N GLU A 140 10.20 5.67 8.95
CA GLU A 140 10.88 6.95 8.70
C GLU A 140 10.00 7.93 7.92
N VAL A 141 9.00 7.43 7.19
CA VAL A 141 8.20 8.22 6.26
C VAL A 141 6.92 8.73 6.94
N ALA A 142 6.81 10.05 7.02
CA ALA A 142 5.59 10.72 7.45
C ALA A 142 4.50 10.66 6.36
N PRO A 143 3.21 10.57 6.73
CA PRO A 143 2.70 10.62 8.10
C PRO A 143 2.59 9.25 8.79
N VAL A 144 2.89 8.14 8.10
CA VAL A 144 2.67 6.78 8.65
C VAL A 144 3.53 6.52 9.88
N ARG A 145 4.72 7.11 9.96
CA ARG A 145 5.57 7.01 11.17
C ARG A 145 4.90 7.44 12.47
N PHE A 146 3.88 8.29 12.41
CA PHE A 146 3.19 8.79 13.60
C PHE A 146 2.17 7.81 14.15
N VAL A 147 1.81 6.77 13.39
CA VAL A 147 0.76 5.80 13.76
C VAL A 147 1.02 5.12 15.12
N PRO A 148 2.24 4.65 15.44
CA PRO A 148 2.51 4.05 16.76
C PRO A 148 2.38 5.06 17.92
N GLU A 149 2.72 6.33 17.68
CA GLU A 149 2.61 7.41 18.67
C GLU A 149 1.12 7.72 18.94
N GLU A 150 0.30 7.81 17.90
CA GLU A 150 -1.17 7.95 18.03
C GLU A 150 -1.80 6.73 18.72
N ALA A 151 -1.35 5.52 18.39
CA ALA A 151 -1.80 4.29 19.03
C ALA A 151 -1.41 4.19 20.53
N HIS A 152 -0.42 4.96 20.98
CA HIS A 152 -0.08 5.06 22.40
C HIS A 152 -1.16 5.82 23.18
N LEU A 153 -1.90 6.73 22.53
CA LEU A 153 -2.94 7.53 23.15
C LEU A 153 -4.26 6.76 23.35
N ILE A 154 -4.40 5.57 22.76
CA ILE A 154 -5.61 4.74 22.81
C ILE A 154 -5.52 3.75 23.98
N PRO A 155 -6.32 3.89 25.05
CA PRO A 155 -6.25 3.01 26.21
C PRO A 155 -6.60 1.57 25.85
N GLY A 156 -5.75 0.63 26.26
CA GLY A 156 -5.99 -0.81 26.07
C GLY A 156 -5.53 -1.39 24.73
N LEU A 157 -5.22 -0.56 23.73
CA LEU A 157 -4.73 -1.01 22.43
C LEU A 157 -3.34 -1.66 22.56
N LYS A 158 -3.26 -2.95 22.26
CA LYS A 158 -2.00 -3.69 22.20
C LYS A 158 -1.24 -3.36 20.92
N LYS A 159 0.09 -3.34 21.00
CA LYS A 159 0.97 -2.96 19.90
C LYS A 159 2.07 -4.00 19.74
N ALA A 160 2.18 -4.58 18.56
CA ALA A 160 3.27 -5.49 18.20
C ALA A 160 3.96 -5.04 16.92
N MET A 161 5.27 -5.25 16.84
CA MET A 161 6.05 -5.01 15.64
C MET A 161 6.80 -6.26 15.20
N ILE A 162 6.79 -6.53 13.90
CA ILE A 162 7.62 -7.54 13.25
C ILE A 162 8.42 -6.85 12.15
N ASN A 163 9.69 -6.56 12.40
CA ASN A 163 10.56 -5.90 11.44
C ASN A 163 11.95 -6.49 11.50
N LEU A 164 12.64 -6.64 10.36
CA LEU A 164 13.96 -7.29 10.35
C LEU A 164 15.00 -6.51 11.17
N ASP A 165 15.01 -5.19 10.99
CA ASP A 165 15.96 -4.28 11.63
C ASP A 165 15.28 -3.53 12.78
N GLU A 166 16.08 -3.06 13.74
CA GLU A 166 15.63 -2.15 14.80
C GLU A 166 15.14 -0.82 14.20
N THR A 167 14.14 -0.22 14.85
CA THR A 167 13.71 1.15 14.53
C THR A 167 13.86 2.04 15.77
N PRO A 168 14.00 3.37 15.59
CA PRO A 168 13.97 4.30 16.72
C PRO A 168 12.67 4.24 17.54
N TYR A 169 11.62 3.56 17.04
CA TYR A 169 10.27 3.52 17.60
C TYR A 169 9.93 2.21 18.31
N ASP A 170 10.86 1.26 18.41
CA ASP A 170 10.64 -0.05 19.04
C ASP A 170 10.09 0.06 20.46
N HIS A 171 10.51 1.09 21.19
CA HIS A 171 10.07 1.40 22.55
C HIS A 171 8.57 1.73 22.68
N LEU A 172 7.86 1.95 21.58
CA LEU A 172 6.41 2.21 21.55
C LEU A 172 5.56 0.93 21.50
N PHE A 173 6.16 -0.23 21.29
CA PHE A 173 5.48 -1.50 21.12
C PHE A 173 5.57 -2.37 22.38
N ASP A 174 4.50 -3.12 22.67
CA ASP A 174 4.48 -4.09 23.77
C ASP A 174 5.33 -5.33 23.42
N ILE A 175 5.42 -5.66 22.13
CA ILE A 175 6.18 -6.80 21.60
C ILE A 175 6.91 -6.36 20.33
N VAL A 176 8.21 -6.66 20.24
CA VAL A 176 9.03 -6.44 19.04
C VAL A 176 9.73 -7.73 18.65
N ILE A 177 9.63 -8.11 17.38
CA ILE A 177 10.23 -9.34 16.84
C ILE A 177 11.12 -8.98 15.65
N HIS A 178 12.43 -9.20 15.82
CA HIS A 178 13.43 -8.94 14.77
C HIS A 178 13.62 -10.11 13.82
N GLN A 179 12.63 -10.33 12.95
CA GLN A 179 12.62 -11.39 11.95
C GLN A 179 11.90 -10.96 10.68
N LYS A 180 12.15 -11.66 9.57
CA LYS A 180 11.33 -11.53 8.37
C LYS A 180 9.95 -12.13 8.64
N ILE A 181 8.89 -11.40 8.32
CA ILE A 181 7.50 -11.83 8.54
C ILE A 181 7.21 -13.23 7.97
N ALA A 182 7.69 -13.52 6.75
CA ALA A 182 7.46 -14.81 6.12
C ALA A 182 8.13 -15.97 6.89
N GLU A 183 9.30 -15.74 7.48
CA GLU A 183 9.99 -16.75 8.30
C GLU A 183 9.28 -16.92 9.64
N PHE A 184 8.89 -15.82 10.28
CA PHE A 184 8.16 -15.83 11.54
C PHE A 184 6.85 -16.61 11.43
N VAL A 185 6.04 -16.33 10.41
CA VAL A 185 4.77 -17.02 10.16
C VAL A 185 4.97 -18.52 9.94
N ARG A 186 5.99 -18.93 9.18
CA ARG A 186 6.28 -20.36 8.99
C ARG A 186 6.56 -21.06 10.30
N ASN A 187 7.25 -20.41 11.23
CA ASN A 187 7.57 -20.97 12.54
C ASN A 187 6.36 -21.03 13.49
N LEU A 188 5.34 -20.19 13.31
CA LEU A 188 4.09 -20.25 14.10
C LEU A 188 3.19 -21.43 13.75
N ASN A 189 3.29 -21.92 12.51
CA ASN A 189 2.47 -23.01 11.98
C ASN A 189 3.15 -24.40 12.09
N CYS A 190 4.27 -24.48 12.81
CA CYS A 190 4.96 -25.72 13.18
C CYS A 190 4.59 -26.10 14.62
#